data_AF-A0A8H9GLU6-F1
#
_entry.id   AF-A0A8H9GLU6-F1
#
_cell.length_a   1.000
_cell.length_b   1.000
_cell.length_c   1.000
_cell.angle_alpha   90.00
_cell.angle_beta   90.00
_cell.angle_gamma   90.00
#
_symmetry.space_group_name_H-M   'P 1'
#
loop_
_entity.id
_entity.type
_entity.pdbx_description
1 polymer ?
#
loop_
_entity_poly.entity_id
_entity_poly.type
_entity_poly.pdbx_seq_one_letter_code
_entity_poly.pdbx_strand_id
1 'polypeptide(L)'
;MTEDTLLNAVHAWQRGALTRDALITQLTSLGRADAPLITELITQLHGRVAPHAEPGQPGAGASSTDVWRDELMGSRACTWGSAGLLVGPSVLILTDGRHGVVLGERDTRALNSSVSGSLMLLCQTIVMAEHALNERDMRQLQEQRLESASTSLSEIDPIH
;
A
#
# COMPACT_ATOMS: atom_id res chain seq x y z
N MET A 1 -6.68 -12.12 -12.70
CA MET A 1 -6.89 -10.67 -12.92
C MET A 1 -5.95 -10.27 -14.05
N THR A 2 -6.39 -9.47 -15.03
CA THR A 2 -5.48 -8.97 -16.09
C THR A 2 -5.11 -7.53 -15.81
N GLU A 3 -4.04 -7.07 -16.44
CA GLU A 3 -3.57 -5.69 -16.33
C GLU A 3 -4.62 -4.68 -16.85
N ASP A 4 -5.23 -4.95 -18.01
CA ASP A 4 -6.31 -4.14 -18.57
C ASP A 4 -7.48 -3.99 -17.58
N THR A 5 -7.72 -5.02 -16.76
CA THR A 5 -8.75 -4.98 -15.72
C THR A 5 -8.40 -3.97 -14.63
N LEU A 6 -7.14 -3.94 -14.19
CA LEU A 6 -6.67 -3.01 -13.14
C LEU A 6 -6.66 -1.57 -13.61
N LEU A 7 -6.18 -1.33 -14.83
CA LEU A 7 -6.19 0.00 -15.41
C LEU A 7 -7.63 0.52 -15.58
N ASN A 8 -8.54 -0.33 -16.05
CA ASN A 8 -9.96 0.01 -16.14
C ASN A 8 -10.57 0.27 -14.75
N ALA A 9 -10.14 -0.43 -13.70
CA ALA A 9 -10.59 -0.18 -12.34
C ALA A 9 -10.14 1.21 -11.84
N VAL A 10 -8.89 1.62 -12.11
CA VAL A 10 -8.40 2.97 -11.81
C VAL A 10 -9.23 4.03 -12.54
N HIS A 11 -9.48 3.85 -13.84
CA HIS A 11 -10.31 4.79 -14.63
C HIS A 11 -11.79 4.77 -14.22
N ALA A 12 -12.31 3.63 -13.76
CA ALA A 12 -13.66 3.54 -13.23
C ALA A 12 -13.76 4.32 -11.91
N TRP A 13 -12.76 4.21 -11.04
CA TRP A 13 -12.70 4.99 -9.80
C TRP A 13 -12.61 6.49 -10.09
N GLN A 14 -11.73 6.91 -11.01
CA GLN A 14 -11.57 8.32 -11.34
C GLN A 14 -12.79 8.97 -12.02
N ARG A 15 -13.66 8.15 -12.59
CA ARG A 15 -14.96 8.58 -13.14
C ARG A 15 -16.12 8.45 -12.15
N GLY A 16 -15.86 8.03 -10.92
CA GLY A 16 -16.87 7.79 -9.88
C GLY A 16 -17.72 6.53 -10.10
N ALA A 17 -17.36 5.66 -11.05
CA ALA A 17 -18.05 4.40 -11.33
C ALA A 17 -17.59 3.24 -10.41
N LEU A 18 -16.46 3.39 -9.73
CA LEU A 18 -15.95 2.47 -8.72
C LEU A 18 -15.64 3.26 -7.45
N THR A 19 -15.92 2.71 -6.27
CA THR A 19 -15.54 3.37 -5.01
C THR A 19 -14.04 3.20 -4.75
N ARG A 20 -13.47 4.12 -3.96
CA ARG A 20 -12.06 4.04 -3.54
C ARG A 20 -11.77 2.73 -2.80
N ASP A 21 -12.64 2.34 -1.87
CA ASP A 21 -12.47 1.11 -1.09
C ASP A 21 -12.53 -0.15 -1.97
N ALA A 22 -13.36 -0.15 -3.01
CA ALA A 22 -13.41 -1.25 -3.96
C ALA A 22 -12.13 -1.33 -4.79
N LEU A 23 -11.56 -0.19 -5.22
CA LEU A 23 -10.27 -0.17 -5.89
C LEU A 23 -9.14 -0.67 -4.98
N ILE A 24 -9.09 -0.19 -3.74
CA ILE A 24 -8.10 -0.64 -2.74
C ILE A 24 -8.23 -2.15 -2.55
N THR A 25 -9.44 -2.65 -2.32
CA THR A 25 -9.70 -4.09 -2.14
C THR A 25 -9.22 -4.91 -3.34
N GLN A 26 -9.49 -4.47 -4.57
CA GLN A 26 -9.00 -5.13 -5.77
C GLN A 26 -7.48 -5.17 -5.82
N LEU A 27 -6.81 -4.03 -5.57
CA LEU A 27 -5.35 -3.97 -5.57
C LEU A 27 -4.74 -4.84 -4.46
N THR A 28 -5.24 -4.73 -3.22
CA THR A 28 -4.70 -5.47 -2.08
C THR A 28 -5.03 -6.96 -2.08
N SER A 29 -5.98 -7.40 -2.92
CA SER A 29 -6.28 -8.83 -3.11
C SER A 29 -5.23 -9.56 -3.95
N LEU A 30 -4.36 -8.82 -4.65
CA LEU A 30 -3.29 -9.37 -5.46
C LEU A 30 -2.20 -9.98 -4.59
N GLY A 31 -1.69 -11.13 -5.01
CA GLY A 31 -0.61 -11.83 -4.34
C GLY A 31 0.78 -11.43 -4.87
N ARG A 32 1.83 -11.91 -4.22
CA ARG A 32 3.22 -11.65 -4.66
C ARG A 32 3.50 -12.09 -6.11
N ALA A 33 2.80 -13.13 -6.59
CA ALA A 33 2.93 -13.61 -7.97
C ALA A 33 2.43 -12.59 -9.02
N ASP A 34 1.57 -11.66 -8.61
CA ASP A 34 0.97 -10.64 -9.48
C ASP A 34 1.83 -9.36 -9.58
N ALA A 35 3.02 -9.32 -8.97
CA ALA A 35 3.91 -8.16 -9.02
C ALA A 35 4.15 -7.62 -10.45
N PRO A 36 4.33 -8.45 -11.50
CA PRO A 36 4.50 -7.97 -12.86
C PRO A 36 3.27 -7.19 -13.37
N LEU A 37 2.06 -7.56 -12.95
CA LEU A 37 0.83 -6.84 -13.32
C LEU A 37 0.79 -5.43 -12.73
N ILE A 38 1.28 -5.27 -11.49
CA ILE A 38 1.38 -3.95 -10.85
C ILE A 38 2.46 -3.09 -11.51
N THR A 39 3.63 -3.66 -11.83
CA THR A 39 4.70 -2.93 -12.52
C THR A 39 4.26 -2.46 -13.90
N GLU A 40 3.54 -3.29 -14.65
CA GLU A 40 3.02 -2.89 -15.96
C GLU A 40 1.93 -1.80 -15.82
N LEU A 41 1.01 -1.95 -14.85
CA LEU A 41 0.03 -0.91 -14.51
C LEU A 41 0.70 0.44 -14.20
N ILE A 42 1.77 0.44 -13.39
CA ILE A 42 2.55 1.64 -13.08
C ILE A 42 3.12 2.25 -14.36
N THR A 43 3.70 1.42 -15.24
CA THR A 43 4.28 1.84 -16.50
C THR A 43 3.23 2.47 -17.43
N GLN A 44 2.06 1.84 -17.57
CA GLN A 44 0.97 2.37 -18.37
C GLN A 44 0.43 3.69 -17.81
N LEU A 45 0.24 3.79 -16.49
CA LEU A 45 -0.22 5.02 -15.85
C LEU A 45 0.81 6.13 -16.00
N HIS A 46 2.10 5.83 -15.79
CA HIS A 46 3.20 6.77 -15.93
C HIS A 46 3.32 7.31 -17.36
N GLY A 47 3.24 6.43 -18.36
CA GLY A 47 3.30 6.80 -19.77
C GLY A 47 2.09 7.59 -20.29
N ARG A 48 0.94 7.53 -19.59
CA ARG A 48 -0.27 8.29 -19.94
C ARG A 48 -0.31 9.69 -19.33
N VAL A 49 0.54 9.99 -18.35
CA VAL A 49 0.67 11.35 -17.83
C VAL A 49 1.33 12.19 -18.93
N ALA A 50 0.57 13.11 -19.52
CA ALA A 50 1.11 14.02 -20.53
C ALA A 50 2.37 14.71 -19.97
N PRO A 51 3.41 14.96 -20.78
CA PRO A 51 4.67 15.56 -20.33
C PRO A 51 4.55 17.03 -19.88
N HIS A 52 3.36 17.51 -19.53
CA HIS A 52 3.08 18.89 -19.16
C HIS A 52 2.99 19.04 -17.64
N ALA A 53 4.15 19.08 -17.01
CA ALA A 53 4.47 20.07 -15.98
C ALA A 53 5.97 20.00 -15.75
N GLU A 54 6.65 21.12 -15.99
CA GLU A 54 8.05 21.27 -15.61
C GLU A 54 8.26 20.87 -14.13
N PRO A 55 9.42 20.30 -13.78
CA PRO A 55 9.78 20.04 -12.39
C PRO A 55 9.91 21.37 -11.65
N GLY A 56 8.80 21.83 -11.04
CA GLY A 56 8.73 23.12 -10.36
C GLY A 56 7.41 23.85 -10.48
N GLN A 57 6.49 23.45 -11.37
CA GLN A 57 5.15 24.05 -11.40
C GLN A 57 4.19 23.27 -10.47
N PRO A 58 3.62 23.94 -9.45
CA PRO A 58 2.55 23.36 -8.65
C PRO A 58 1.33 23.18 -9.56
N GLY A 59 1.20 22.00 -10.15
CA GLY A 59 -0.03 21.58 -10.81
C GLY A 59 -1.20 21.81 -9.87
N ALA A 60 -2.28 22.39 -10.40
CA ALA A 60 -3.46 22.86 -9.69
C ALA A 60 -3.76 22.05 -8.41
N GLY A 61 -3.40 22.64 -7.26
CA GLY A 61 -3.42 21.96 -5.95
C GLY A 61 -2.04 21.52 -5.46
N ALA A 62 -1.09 22.45 -5.30
CA ALA A 62 0.04 22.19 -4.41
C ALA A 62 -0.48 22.07 -2.97
N SER A 63 -0.86 20.85 -2.59
CA SER A 63 -0.90 20.46 -1.19
C SER A 63 0.41 20.91 -0.54
N SER A 64 0.32 21.64 0.56
CA SER A 64 1.49 22.06 1.31
C SER A 64 2.32 20.85 1.71
N THR A 65 3.60 21.06 2.01
CA THR A 65 4.46 20.01 2.56
C THR A 65 3.83 19.33 3.78
N ASP A 66 3.06 20.08 4.57
CA ASP A 66 2.37 19.54 5.75
C ASP A 66 1.25 18.57 5.35
N VAL A 67 0.43 18.91 4.36
CA VAL A 67 -0.61 17.98 3.85
C VAL A 67 0.01 16.71 3.29
N TRP A 68 1.12 16.81 2.55
CA TRP A 68 1.84 15.64 2.07
C TRP A 68 2.46 14.81 3.20
N ARG A 69 2.95 15.46 4.25
CA ARG A 69 3.44 14.76 5.45
C ARG A 69 2.30 14.00 6.12
N ASP A 70 1.15 14.64 6.31
CA ASP A 70 -0.03 14.01 6.91
C ASP A 70 -0.52 12.84 6.07
N GLU A 71 -0.52 12.98 4.74
CA GLU A 71 -0.85 11.88 3.83
C GLU A 71 0.08 10.67 4.01
N LEU A 72 1.39 10.90 4.03
CA LEU A 72 2.39 9.83 4.17
C LEU A 72 2.37 9.21 5.57
N MET A 73 2.19 10.01 6.63
CA MET A 73 2.11 9.52 8.01
C MET A 73 0.81 8.74 8.27
N GLY A 74 -0.28 9.07 7.58
CA GLY A 74 -1.54 8.34 7.64
C GLY A 74 -1.62 7.14 6.69
N SER A 75 -0.56 6.87 5.92
CA SER A 75 -0.59 5.82 4.89
C SER A 75 -0.44 4.42 5.48
N ARG A 76 -1.21 3.49 4.92
CA ARG A 76 -0.95 2.04 5.04
C ARG A 76 -0.17 1.57 3.82
N ALA A 77 0.57 0.47 3.96
CA ALA A 77 1.37 -0.06 2.86
C ALA A 77 0.99 -1.49 2.48
N CYS A 78 1.16 -1.80 1.21
CA CYS A 78 1.15 -3.16 0.68
C CYS A 78 2.35 -3.33 -0.27
N THR A 79 2.97 -4.50 -0.29
CA THR A 79 4.10 -4.78 -1.19
C THR A 79 3.99 -6.14 -1.85
N TRP A 80 4.33 -6.22 -3.13
CA TRP A 80 4.34 -7.46 -3.93
C TRP A 80 5.77 -7.92 -4.29
N GLY A 81 6.78 -7.45 -3.57
CA GLY A 81 8.19 -7.71 -3.90
C GLY A 81 8.85 -6.41 -4.36
N SER A 82 9.03 -6.25 -5.68
CA SER A 82 9.62 -5.02 -6.27
C SER A 82 8.63 -3.86 -6.40
N ALA A 83 7.33 -4.10 -6.22
CA ALA A 83 6.30 -3.06 -6.27
C ALA A 83 5.62 -2.86 -4.92
N GLY A 84 5.14 -1.64 -4.69
CA GLY A 84 4.46 -1.22 -3.48
C GLY A 84 3.30 -0.28 -3.75
N LEU A 85 2.38 -0.25 -2.80
CA LEU A 85 1.23 0.64 -2.73
C LEU A 85 1.23 1.34 -1.37
N LEU A 86 1.11 2.67 -1.37
CA LEU A 86 0.72 3.44 -0.20
C LEU A 86 -0.74 3.85 -0.35
N VAL A 87 -1.54 3.54 0.65
CA VAL A 87 -2.94 3.96 0.77
C VAL A 87 -2.99 5.09 1.78
N GLY A 88 -2.91 6.33 1.29
CA GLY A 88 -3.05 7.54 2.10
C GLY A 88 -4.51 7.81 2.50
N PRO A 89 -4.79 8.87 3.26
CA PRO A 89 -6.14 9.38 3.48
C PRO A 89 -6.87 9.78 2.18
N SER A 90 -6.22 10.52 1.28
CA SER A 90 -6.88 11.05 0.07
C SER A 90 -6.31 10.51 -1.24
N VAL A 91 -5.07 10.02 -1.24
CA VAL A 91 -4.41 9.50 -2.46
C VAL A 91 -4.07 8.02 -2.37
N LEU A 92 -3.82 7.41 -3.53
CA LEU A 92 -3.15 6.12 -3.64
C LEU A 92 -1.82 6.34 -4.35
N ILE A 93 -0.75 5.70 -3.91
CA ILE A 93 0.57 5.83 -4.54
C ILE A 93 1.09 4.46 -4.91
N LEU A 94 1.31 4.22 -6.20
CA LEU A 94 1.94 3.00 -6.70
C LEU A 94 3.39 3.30 -7.06
N THR A 95 4.31 2.40 -6.72
CA THR A 95 5.73 2.53 -7.04
C THR A 95 6.38 1.17 -7.25
N ASP A 96 7.33 1.08 -8.18
CA ASP A 96 8.23 -0.07 -8.33
C ASP A 96 9.68 0.27 -7.92
N GLY A 97 9.87 1.44 -7.30
CA GLY A 97 11.17 1.99 -6.93
C GLY A 97 11.87 2.75 -8.05
N ARG A 98 11.48 2.57 -9.32
CA ARG A 98 12.03 3.29 -10.47
C ARG A 98 11.02 4.27 -11.07
N HIS A 99 9.77 3.84 -11.15
CA HIS A 99 8.60 4.55 -11.62
C HIS A 99 7.57 4.56 -10.51
N GLY A 100 6.81 5.65 -10.45
CA GLY A 100 5.73 5.77 -9.49
C GLY A 100 4.67 6.72 -9.97
N VAL A 101 3.47 6.53 -9.47
CA VAL A 101 2.31 7.36 -9.79
C VAL A 101 1.51 7.65 -8.52
N VAL A 102 1.07 8.89 -8.39
CA VAL A 102 0.07 9.31 -7.41
C VAL A 102 -1.27 9.33 -8.13
N LEU A 103 -2.22 8.59 -7.59
CA LEU A 103 -3.59 8.55 -8.07
C LEU A 103 -4.46 9.35 -7.08
N GLY A 104 -4.94 10.48 -7.55
CA GLY A 104 -6.03 11.23 -6.92
C GLY A 104 -7.37 10.83 -7.53
N GLU A 105 -8.46 11.32 -6.91
CA GLU A 105 -9.83 11.03 -7.34
C GLU A 105 -10.09 11.45 -8.80
N ARG A 106 -9.38 12.47 -9.32
CA ARG A 106 -9.63 13.02 -10.66
C ARG A 106 -8.37 13.17 -11.51
N ASP A 107 -7.21 12.84 -10.96
CA ASP A 107 -5.92 13.06 -11.58
C ASP A 107 -4.95 11.91 -11.30
N THR A 108 -4.01 11.73 -12.23
CA THR A 108 -2.85 10.85 -12.06
C THR A 108 -1.62 11.69 -12.30
N ARG A 109 -0.66 11.64 -11.36
CA ARG A 109 0.61 12.36 -11.45
C ARG A 109 1.76 11.38 -11.44
N ALA A 110 2.67 11.54 -12.39
CA ALA A 110 3.89 10.76 -12.47
C ALA A 110 4.91 11.26 -11.42
N LEU A 111 5.59 10.32 -10.77
CA LEU A 111 6.69 10.58 -9.86
C LEU A 111 8.02 10.42 -10.60
N ASN A 112 9.02 11.19 -10.15
CA ASN A 112 10.39 10.98 -10.58
C ASN A 112 11.00 9.74 -9.89
N SER A 113 12.12 9.25 -10.43
CA SER A 113 12.76 8.03 -9.94
C SER A 113 13.26 8.16 -8.49
N SER A 114 13.78 9.32 -8.11
CA SER A 114 14.26 9.56 -6.74
C SER A 114 13.14 9.41 -5.71
N VAL A 115 12.00 10.05 -5.97
CA VAL A 115 10.81 9.99 -5.09
C VAL A 115 10.23 8.58 -5.10
N SER A 116 10.17 7.93 -6.26
CA SER A 116 9.69 6.56 -6.40
C SER A 116 10.51 5.58 -5.55
N GLY A 117 11.84 5.72 -5.57
CA GLY A 117 12.76 4.94 -4.74
C GLY A 117 12.55 5.17 -3.24
N SER A 118 12.45 6.44 -2.80
CA SER A 118 12.18 6.76 -1.39
C SER A 118 10.83 6.21 -0.91
N LEU A 119 9.79 6.27 -1.73
CA LEU A 119 8.48 5.74 -1.39
C LEU A 119 8.45 4.21 -1.35
N MET A 120 9.24 3.54 -2.19
CA MET A 120 9.37 2.09 -2.13
C MET A 120 10.02 1.66 -0.80
N LEU A 121 11.06 2.37 -0.35
CA LEU A 121 11.66 2.13 0.97
C LEU A 121 10.65 2.37 2.11
N LEU A 122 9.81 3.41 1.98
CA LEU A 122 8.74 3.66 2.94
C LEU A 122 7.72 2.51 2.98
N CYS A 123 7.28 2.01 1.82
CA CYS A 123 6.37 0.86 1.73
C CYS A 123 6.96 -0.35 2.47
N GLN A 124 8.22 -0.69 2.18
CA GLN A 124 8.91 -1.81 2.81
C GLN A 124 9.03 -1.61 4.33
N THR A 125 9.34 -0.40 4.78
CA THR A 125 9.47 -0.08 6.20
C THR A 125 8.14 -0.26 6.94
N ILE A 126 7.04 0.25 6.38
CA ILE A 126 5.71 0.10 6.98
C ILE A 126 5.31 -1.37 7.05
N VAL A 127 5.44 -2.13 5.94
CA VAL A 127 5.09 -3.56 5.92
C VAL A 127 5.95 -4.38 6.90
N MET A 128 7.25 -4.08 6.99
CA MET A 128 8.12 -4.74 7.97
C MET A 128 7.72 -4.43 9.41
N ALA A 129 7.37 -3.18 9.70
CA ALA A 129 6.91 -2.78 11.03
C ALA A 129 5.58 -3.47 11.39
N GLU A 130 4.62 -3.52 10.46
CA GLU A 130 3.35 -4.23 10.65
C GLU A 130 3.55 -5.74 10.91
N HIS A 131 4.42 -6.40 10.15
CA HIS A 131 4.76 -7.80 10.40
C HIS A 131 5.41 -8.02 11.77
N ALA A 132 6.37 -7.17 12.16
CA ALA A 132 7.04 -7.29 13.46
C ALA A 132 6.07 -7.11 14.64
N LEU A 133 5.09 -6.21 14.52
CA LEU A 133 4.03 -6.03 15.51
C LEU A 133 3.12 -7.26 15.58
N ASN A 134 2.64 -7.75 14.42
CA ASN A 134 1.79 -8.94 14.37
C ASN A 134 2.48 -10.18 14.95
N GLU A 135 3.76 -10.38 14.67
CA GLU A 135 4.54 -11.49 15.26
C GLU A 135 4.64 -11.38 16.79
N ARG A 136 4.82 -10.16 17.31
CA ARG A 136 4.89 -9.91 18.75
C ARG A 136 3.57 -10.21 19.45
N ASP A 137 2.46 -9.73 18.89
CA ASP A 137 1.13 -9.95 19.45
C ASP A 137 0.76 -11.44 19.44
N MET A 138 1.12 -12.16 18.37
CA MET A 138 0.91 -13.60 18.28
C MET A 138 1.73 -14.38 19.32
N ARG A 139 2.97 -13.98 19.61
CA ARG A 139 3.77 -14.60 20.68
C ARG A 139 3.15 -14.36 22.05
N GLN A 140 2.70 -13.12 22.32
CA GLN A 140 2.05 -12.80 23.59
C GLN A 140 0.77 -13.63 23.82
N LEU A 141 -0.04 -13.82 22.77
CA LEU A 141 -1.22 -14.70 22.85
C LEU A 141 -0.85 -16.17 23.09
N GLN A 142 0.24 -16.65 22.51
CA GLN A 142 0.75 -18.01 22.75
C GLN A 142 1.24 -18.18 24.19
N GLU A 143 1.97 -17.21 24.74
CA GLU A 143 2.44 -17.20 26.13
C GLU A 143 1.27 -17.20 27.12
N GLN A 144 0.25 -16.35 26.91
CA GLN A 144 -0.96 -16.33 27.74
C GLN A 144 -1.70 -17.67 27.74
N ARG A 145 -1.74 -18.36 26.59
CA ARG A 145 -2.35 -19.70 26.48
C ARG A 145 -1.52 -20.75 27.22
N LEU A 146 -0.19 -20.68 27.14
CA LEU A 146 0.71 -21.57 27.88
C LEU A 146 0.57 -21.37 29.39
N GLU A 147 0.55 -20.12 29.86
CA GLU A 147 0.34 -19.81 31.28
C GLU A 147 -1.04 -20.29 31.77
N SER A 148 -2.11 -20.03 31.00
CA SER A 148 -3.47 -20.48 31.33
C SER A 148 -3.62 -22.01 31.32
N ALA A 149 -2.92 -22.71 30.42
CA ALA A 149 -2.87 -24.17 30.37
C ALA A 149 -2.04 -24.75 31.51
N SER A 150 -0.95 -24.09 31.90
CA SER A 150 -0.09 -24.50 33.01
C SER A 150 -0.78 -24.36 34.37
N THR A 151 -1.63 -23.34 34.56
CA THR A 151 -2.47 -23.24 35.76
C THR A 151 -3.55 -24.34 35.81
N SER A 152 -4.18 -24.66 34.68
CA SER A 152 -5.21 -25.71 34.62
C SER A 152 -4.68 -27.13 34.85
N LEU A 153 -3.42 -27.41 34.48
CA LEU A 153 -2.79 -28.73 34.69
C LEU A 153 -2.29 -28.95 36.13
N SER A 154 -2.11 -27.89 36.92
CA SER A 154 -1.64 -27.98 38.31
C SER A 154 -2.77 -28.31 39.30
N GLU A 155 -4.02 -28.29 38.85
CA GLU A 155 -5.22 -28.59 39.66
C GLU A 155 -5.81 -29.99 39.39
N ILE A 156 -5.17 -30.79 38.53
CA ILE A 156 -5.61 -32.16 38.25
C ILE A 156 -5.01 -33.09 39.29
N ASP A 157 -5.84 -33.55 40.25
CA ASP A 157 -5.49 -34.64 41.14
C ASP A 157 -5.16 -35.90 40.31
N PRO A 158 -4.03 -36.58 40.56
CA PRO A 158 -3.69 -37.81 39.85
C PRO A 158 -4.75 -38.87 40.15
N ILE A 159 -5.33 -39.44 39.09
CA ILE A 159 -6.27 -40.56 39.20
C ILE A 159 -5.47 -41.78 39.70
N HIS A 160 -5.70 -42.17 40.95
CA HIS A 160 -5.19 -43.42 41.56
C HIS A 160 -6.09 -44.61 41.25
#